data_AF-A0A8T4Y2D9-F1
#
_entry.id   AF-A0A8T4Y2D9-F1
#
_cell.length_a   1.000
_cell.length_b   1.000
_cell.length_c   1.000
_cell.angle_alpha   90.00
_cell.angle_beta   90.00
_cell.angle_gamma   90.00
#
_symmetry.space_group_name_H-M   'P 1'
#
loop_
_entity.id
_entity.type
_entity.pdbx_description
1 polymer ?
#
loop_
_entity_poly.entity_id
_entity_poly.type
_entity_poly.pdbx_seq_one_letter_code
_entity_poly.pdbx_strand_id
1 'polypeptide(L)' 'HDDSFSGCKCTEVVLGLAKPTDCRFFLKGCNPSKPLGPCMVSSEGTCSIWARFGGYLNLKKLGD' A
#
# COMPACT_ATOMS: atom_id res chain seq x y z
N HIS A 1 -11.28 13.52 -13.42
CA HIS A 1 -10.46 12.47 -12.78
C HIS A 1 -10.94 12.46 -11.34
N ASP A 2 -11.83 11.52 -11.03
CA ASP A 2 -12.66 11.52 -9.83
C ASP A 2 -11.81 11.12 -8.61
N ASP A 3 -11.83 12.02 -7.65
CA ASP A 3 -11.12 11.95 -6.39
C ASP A 3 -11.76 10.88 -5.48
N SER A 4 -10.98 10.39 -4.52
CA SER A 4 -11.50 9.82 -3.28
C SER A 4 -12.26 8.49 -3.36
N PHE A 5 -11.48 7.41 -3.34
CA PHE A 5 -11.76 6.40 -2.30
C PHE A 5 -11.60 7.09 -0.93
N SER A 6 -12.65 7.74 -0.45
CA SER A 6 -12.68 8.38 0.87
C SER A 6 -12.25 7.37 1.94
N GLY A 7 -11.12 7.65 2.59
CA GLY A 7 -10.46 6.76 3.55
C GLY A 7 -9.28 5.94 3.01
N CYS A 8 -8.90 6.10 1.74
CA CYS A 8 -7.62 5.60 1.23
C CYS A 8 -6.49 6.47 1.76
N LYS A 9 -5.48 5.83 2.38
CA LYS A 9 -4.35 6.53 2.99
C LYS A 9 -3.09 6.61 2.11
N CYS A 10 -3.20 6.49 0.78
CA CYS A 10 -2.01 6.49 -0.09
C CYS A 10 -1.12 7.73 0.16
N THR A 11 -1.70 8.92 0.31
CA THR A 11 -0.94 10.16 0.55
C THR A 11 -0.17 10.10 1.87
N GLU A 12 -0.83 9.70 2.96
CA GLU A 12 -0.17 9.56 4.28
C GLU A 12 0.91 8.47 4.25
N VAL A 13 0.67 7.37 3.52
CA VAL A 13 1.65 6.28 3.35
C VAL A 13 2.88 6.76 2.59
N VAL A 14 2.71 7.49 1.49
CA VAL A 14 3.82 8.05 0.69
C VAL A 14 4.62 9.07 1.49
N LEU A 15 3.96 9.87 2.34
CA LEU A 15 4.61 10.81 3.25
C LEU A 15 5.22 10.15 4.50
N GLY A 16 5.05 8.83 4.67
CA GLY A 16 5.54 8.10 5.84
C GLY A 16 4.78 8.40 7.15
N LEU A 17 3.60 9.02 7.06
CA LEU A 17 2.74 9.37 8.20
C LEU A 17 1.82 8.21 8.62
N ALA A 18 1.64 7.21 7.75
CA ALA A 18 0.84 6.01 8.02
C ALA A 18 1.48 4.76 7.37
N LYS A 19 1.18 3.58 7.90
CA LYS A 19 1.53 2.31 7.28
C LYS A 19 0.41 1.85 6.33
N PRO A 20 0.69 1.03 5.31
CA PRO A 20 -0.35 0.43 4.49
C PRO A 20 -1.42 -0.30 5.32
N THR A 21 -1.02 -0.94 6.43
CA THR A 21 -1.94 -1.61 7.36
C THR A 21 -2.90 -0.67 8.10
N ASP A 22 -2.60 0.63 8.16
CA ASP A 22 -3.47 1.66 8.75
C ASP A 22 -4.55 2.13 7.76
N CYS A 23 -4.44 1.73 6.48
CA CYS A 23 -5.46 1.95 5.47
C CYS A 23 -6.50 0.84 5.54
N ARG A 24 -7.77 1.18 5.79
CA ARG A 24 -8.86 0.19 5.92
C ARG A 24 -9.09 -0.68 4.69
N PHE A 25 -8.61 -0.23 3.52
CA PHE A 25 -8.76 -0.94 2.26
C PHE A 25 -7.61 -1.90 1.96
N PHE A 26 -6.44 -1.75 2.58
CA PHE A 26 -5.25 -2.54 2.29
C PHE A 26 -5.50 -4.03 2.49
N LEU A 27 -5.22 -4.84 1.46
CA LEU A 27 -5.45 -6.29 1.36
C LEU A 27 -6.91 -6.74 1.58
N LYS A 28 -7.86 -5.81 1.65
CA LYS A 28 -9.30 -6.09 1.73
C LYS A 28 -9.99 -5.69 0.43
N GLY A 29 -10.06 -4.39 0.17
CA GLY A 29 -10.64 -3.81 -1.04
C GLY A 29 -9.60 -3.30 -2.05
N CYS A 30 -8.38 -3.04 -1.58
CA CYS A 30 -7.23 -2.60 -2.35
C CYS A 30 -6.14 -3.66 -2.26
N ASN A 31 -5.86 -4.34 -3.37
CA ASN A 31 -4.85 -5.39 -3.48
C ASN A 31 -4.23 -5.38 -4.90
N PRO A 32 -3.16 -6.14 -5.18
CA PRO A 32 -2.50 -6.11 -6.49
C PRO A 32 -3.42 -6.47 -7.68
N SER A 33 -4.44 -7.31 -7.48
CA SER A 33 -5.41 -7.68 -8.52
C SER A 33 -6.53 -6.65 -8.68
N LYS A 34 -6.84 -5.89 -7.62
CA LYS A 34 -7.86 -4.83 -7.59
C LYS A 34 -7.29 -3.59 -6.91
N PRO A 35 -6.43 -2.81 -7.60
CA PRO A 35 -5.82 -1.63 -7.03
C PRO A 35 -6.80 -0.46 -7.00
N LEU A 36 -6.84 0.28 -5.88
CA LEU A 36 -7.70 1.46 -5.73
C LEU A 36 -6.96 2.78 -5.93
N GLY A 37 -5.63 2.77 -5.97
CA GLY A 37 -4.83 3.99 -6.05
C GLY A 37 -3.38 3.73 -6.45
N PRO A 38 -2.61 4.79 -6.74
CA PRO A 38 -1.28 4.69 -7.34
C PRO A 38 -0.29 3.92 -6.46
N CYS A 39 -0.45 4.00 -5.13
CA CYS A 39 0.40 3.28 -4.18
C CYS A 39 0.24 1.75 -4.24
N MET A 40 -0.84 1.23 -4.85
CA MET A 40 -1.07 -0.20 -5.11
C MET A 40 -0.89 -0.58 -6.59
N VAL A 41 -1.18 0.33 -7.53
CA VAL A 41 -0.99 0.10 -8.98
C VAL A 41 0.49 -0.04 -9.32
N SER A 42 1.33 0.85 -8.78
CA SER A 42 2.76 0.85 -9.10
C SER A 42 3.47 -0.35 -8.46
N SER A 43 4.37 -1.00 -9.20
CA SER A 43 5.28 -2.03 -8.65
C SER A 43 6.22 -1.48 -7.58
N GLU A 44 6.55 -0.19 -7.66
CA GLU A 44 7.35 0.56 -6.69
C GLU A 44 6.49 1.19 -5.58
N GLY A 45 5.16 1.07 -5.70
CA GLY A 45 4.23 1.63 -4.73
C GLY A 45 4.36 0.91 -3.38
N THR A 46 4.44 1.68 -2.29
CA THR A 46 4.60 1.15 -0.94
C THR A 46 3.54 0.10 -0.58
N CYS A 47 2.28 0.32 -0.95
CA CYS A 47 1.23 -0.67 -0.68
C CYS A 47 1.41 -1.94 -1.53
N SER A 48 1.82 -1.82 -2.79
CA SER A 48 2.11 -2.98 -3.64
C SER A 48 3.26 -3.83 -3.09
N ILE A 49 4.35 -3.17 -2.67
CA ILE A 49 5.51 -3.82 -2.03
C ILE A 49 5.07 -4.52 -0.75
N TRP A 50 4.32 -3.84 0.12
CA TRP A 50 3.84 -4.42 1.37
C TRP A 50 2.88 -5.58 1.17
N ALA A 51 2.07 -5.56 0.11
CA ALA A 51 1.19 -6.68 -0.24
C ALA A 51 1.97 -7.91 -0.71
N ARG A 52 3.08 -7.72 -1.43
CA ARG A 52 3.88 -8.81 -2.03
C ARG A 52 4.90 -9.39 -1.07
N PHE A 53 5.57 -8.54 -0.31
CA PHE A 53 6.74 -8.91 0.50
C PHE A 53 6.50 -8.68 2.00
N GLY A 54 5.36 -8.14 2.39
CA GLY A 54 5.11 -7.67 3.75
C GLY A 54 5.78 -6.32 4.02
N GLY A 55 5.64 -5.82 5.24
CA GLY A 55 6.30 -4.59 5.66
C GLY A 55 7.81 -4.75 5.86
N TYR A 56 8.45 -3.69 6.36
CA TYR A 56 9.90 -3.63 6.60
C TYR A 56 10.44 -4.84 7.40
N LEU A 57 9.65 -5.40 8.31
CA LEU A 57 10.02 -6.58 9.09
C LEU A 57 10.23 -7.85 8.24
N ASN A 58 9.48 -8.02 7.14
CA ASN A 58 9.67 -9.15 6.23
C ASN A 58 10.65 -8.82 5.09
N LEU A 59 10.81 -7.54 4.72
CA LEU A 59 11.85 -7.13 3.76
C LEU A 59 13.27 -7.38 4.29
N LYS A 60 13.51 -7.21 5.59
CA LYS A 60 14.82 -7.55 6.18
C LYS A 60 15.20 -9.01 5.95
N LYS A 61 14.23 -9.93 6.03
CA LYS A 61 14.46 -11.37 5.86
C LYS A 61 14.75 -11.80 4.42
N LEU A 62 14.52 -10.94 3.43
CA LEU A 62 14.81 -11.20 2.02
C LEU A 62 16.22 -10.74 1.62
N GLY A 63 16.83 -9.88 2.44
CA GLY A 63 18.19 -9.36 2.23
C GLY A 63 19.28 -10.13 2.96
N ASP A 64 18.90 -11.18 3.72
CA ASP A 64 19.77 -12.21 4.28
C ASP A 64 19.74 -13.45 3.38
#